data_AF-A0A7X9G512-F1
#
_entry.id   AF-A0A7X9G512-F1
#
_cell.length_a   1.000
_cell.length_b   1.000
_cell.length_c   1.000
_cell.angle_alpha   90.00
_cell.angle_beta   90.00
_cell.angle_gamma   90.00
#
_symmetry.space_group_name_H-M   'P 1'
#
loop_
_entity.id
_entity.type
_entity.pdbx_description
1 polymer ?
#
loop_
_entity_poly.entity_id
_entity_poly.type
_entity_poly.pdbx_seq_one_letter_code
_entity_poly.pdbx_strand_id
1 'polypeptide(L)'
;RKKPFTPHEQIRALRWSITGVCLFALLFSYYFAQIDFILMFFAITGAIWSGAGVIITMGLYWKRGTTAGAYCSLIVGAVIACSGIILQKTWVGHVYPFLDSLGWVPALDSFLRTVSGPFNPYVVWSMTPDKFPINSVEMLFIAHVTTLLLYVIVSYLTCKEPFNMDRLLHRGKYSIDGLQTKTRKEPFSLKNFLLTNVLGYDENYTRGDKILAWSVFLWSFGYGFVICFLMVVIWNFFQPWPESWWGHYFYIKSIFIPLIVACITTVWFSIGGTLDLIKMFKTLEEKEVDHSDDGRVIGHLSASDVARFEAIEKQKQAQEEKQP
;
A
#
# COMPACT_ATOMS: atom_id res chain seq x y z
N ARG A 1 -25.72 -2.29 -7.41
CA ARG A 1 -26.63 -3.22 -8.15
C ARG A 1 -26.72 -4.53 -7.34
N LYS A 2 -27.92 -5.03 -7.00
CA LYS A 2 -28.06 -6.26 -6.19
C LYS A 2 -27.86 -7.56 -6.97
N LYS A 3 -27.95 -7.54 -8.30
CA LYS A 3 -27.78 -8.71 -9.19
C LYS A 3 -26.36 -8.84 -9.74
N PRO A 4 -25.80 -10.06 -9.87
CA PRO A 4 -24.46 -10.29 -10.43
C PRO A 4 -24.37 -9.80 -11.87
N PHE A 5 -23.16 -9.41 -12.28
CA PHE A 5 -22.87 -9.15 -13.68
C PHE A 5 -22.70 -10.48 -14.39
N THR A 6 -23.17 -10.56 -15.64
CA THR A 6 -22.76 -11.68 -16.51
C THR A 6 -21.31 -11.47 -16.97
N PRO A 7 -20.57 -12.52 -17.35
CA PRO A 7 -19.18 -12.39 -17.79
C PRO A 7 -18.99 -11.35 -18.92
N HIS A 8 -19.91 -11.31 -19.89
CA HIS A 8 -19.89 -10.32 -20.95
C HIS A 8 -20.11 -8.88 -20.47
N GLU A 9 -20.97 -8.67 -19.46
CA GLU A 9 -21.17 -7.35 -18.85
C GLU A 9 -19.92 -6.90 -18.08
N GLN A 10 -19.24 -7.81 -17.37
CA GLN A 10 -17.99 -7.52 -16.65
C GLN A 10 -16.90 -7.06 -17.61
N ILE A 11 -16.68 -7.80 -18.71
CA ILE A 11 -15.67 -7.43 -19.73
C ILE A 11 -15.99 -6.07 -20.35
N ARG A 12 -17.27 -5.80 -20.63
CA ARG A 12 -17.70 -4.51 -21.18
C ARG A 12 -17.46 -3.36 -20.19
N ALA A 13 -17.80 -3.55 -18.92
CA ALA A 13 -17.54 -2.58 -17.87
C ALA A 13 -16.03 -2.31 -17.69
N LEU A 14 -15.20 -3.36 -17.75
CA LEU A 14 -13.75 -3.25 -17.68
C LEU A 14 -13.20 -2.40 -18.83
N ARG A 15 -13.64 -2.65 -20.08
CA ARG A 15 -13.22 -1.86 -21.25
C ARG A 15 -13.59 -0.38 -21.09
N TRP A 16 -14.81 -0.08 -20.67
CA TRP A 16 -15.23 1.30 -20.41
C TRP A 16 -14.45 1.95 -19.29
N SER A 17 -14.12 1.21 -18.23
CA SER A 17 -13.27 1.71 -17.14
C SER A 17 -11.87 2.05 -17.65
N ILE A 18 -11.27 1.22 -18.50
CA ILE A 18 -9.95 1.48 -19.11
C ILE A 18 -10.00 2.75 -19.97
N THR A 19 -11.03 2.90 -20.81
CA THR A 19 -11.22 4.12 -21.62
C THR A 19 -11.39 5.36 -20.73
N GLY A 20 -12.13 5.24 -19.63
CA GLY A 20 -12.31 6.34 -18.67
C GLY A 20 -11.00 6.76 -18.00
N VAL A 21 -10.18 5.80 -17.58
CA VAL A 21 -8.85 6.07 -17.00
C VAL A 21 -7.94 6.75 -18.03
N CYS A 22 -7.97 6.30 -19.29
CA CYS A 22 -7.18 6.91 -20.37
C CYS A 22 -7.60 8.37 -20.63
N LEU A 23 -8.91 8.63 -20.72
CA LEU A 23 -9.43 9.99 -20.89
C LEU A 23 -9.06 10.89 -19.71
N PHE A 24 -9.21 10.38 -18.48
CA PHE A 24 -8.79 11.11 -17.28
C PHE A 24 -7.30 11.45 -17.32
N ALA A 25 -6.43 10.48 -17.62
CA ALA A 25 -4.99 10.70 -17.68
C ALA A 25 -4.61 11.75 -18.74
N LEU A 26 -5.27 11.72 -19.91
CA LEU A 26 -5.07 12.71 -20.97
C LEU A 26 -5.48 14.12 -20.52
N LEU A 27 -6.69 14.26 -19.97
CA LEU A 27 -7.19 15.56 -19.50
C LEU A 27 -6.35 16.09 -18.33
N PHE A 28 -6.04 15.23 -17.36
CA PHE A 28 -5.21 15.58 -16.22
C PHE A 28 -3.82 16.04 -16.66
N SER A 29 -3.17 15.33 -17.58
CA SER A 29 -1.85 15.71 -18.10
C SER A 29 -1.89 17.04 -18.88
N TYR A 30 -3.00 17.34 -19.55
CA TYR A 30 -3.17 18.60 -20.29
C TYR A 30 -3.39 19.81 -19.37
N TYR A 31 -4.21 19.68 -18.33
CA TYR A 31 -4.58 20.81 -17.45
C TYR A 31 -3.69 20.95 -16.20
N PHE A 32 -3.11 19.87 -15.71
CA PHE A 32 -2.35 19.86 -14.47
C PHE A 32 -0.86 20.08 -14.72
N ALA A 33 -0.43 21.33 -14.66
CA ALA A 33 0.99 21.66 -14.56
C ALA A 33 1.48 21.37 -13.12
N GLN A 34 2.49 20.51 -13.00
CA GLN A 34 3.13 20.16 -11.73
C GLN A 34 3.85 21.38 -11.14
N ILE A 35 3.59 21.69 -9.86
CA ILE A 35 4.21 22.81 -9.13
C ILE A 35 5.39 22.34 -8.28
N ASP A 36 5.30 21.13 -7.72
CA ASP A 36 6.31 20.54 -6.85
C ASP A 36 7.38 19.75 -7.62
N PHE A 37 8.44 19.34 -6.93
CA PHE A 37 9.36 18.33 -7.44
C PHE A 37 8.65 16.99 -7.68
N ILE A 38 9.10 16.22 -8.65
CA ILE A 38 8.42 14.98 -9.09
C ILE A 38 8.17 13.98 -7.96
N LEU A 39 9.13 13.80 -7.05
CA LEU A 39 8.97 12.89 -5.92
C LEU A 39 7.96 13.40 -4.87
N MET A 40 7.87 14.72 -4.70
CA MET A 40 6.89 15.35 -3.82
C MET A 40 5.48 15.24 -4.42
N PHE A 41 5.37 15.41 -5.74
CA PHE A 41 4.13 15.15 -6.45
C PHE A 41 3.66 13.68 -6.33
N PHE A 42 4.58 12.71 -6.46
CA PHE A 42 4.26 11.30 -6.20
C PHE A 42 3.86 11.03 -4.74
N ALA A 43 4.46 11.74 -3.78
CA ALA A 43 4.09 11.62 -2.38
C ALA A 43 2.64 12.07 -2.13
N ILE A 44 2.24 13.26 -2.58
CA ILE A 44 0.89 13.77 -2.33
C ILE A 44 -0.19 13.04 -3.13
N THR A 45 0.12 12.61 -4.36
CA THR A 45 -0.82 11.76 -5.14
C THR A 45 -0.97 10.38 -4.51
N GLY A 46 0.11 9.79 -3.98
CA GLY A 46 0.04 8.57 -3.17
C GLY A 46 -0.78 8.77 -1.88
N ALA A 47 -0.74 9.96 -1.28
CA ALA A 47 -1.51 10.29 -0.08
C ALA A 47 -3.03 10.20 -0.29
N ILE A 48 -3.54 10.36 -1.52
CA ILE A 48 -4.96 10.20 -1.85
C ILE A 48 -5.47 8.81 -1.42
N TRP A 49 -4.58 7.80 -1.46
CA TRP A 49 -4.88 6.43 -1.09
C TRP A 49 -4.24 6.02 0.25
N SER A 50 -3.84 6.99 1.08
CA SER A 50 -3.12 6.76 2.34
C SER A 50 -3.81 5.77 3.29
N GLY A 51 -5.14 5.75 3.34
CA GLY A 51 -5.90 4.85 4.22
C GLY A 51 -5.74 3.37 3.86
N ALA A 52 -5.38 3.03 2.63
CA ALA A 52 -5.33 1.64 2.17
C ALA A 52 -4.28 0.80 2.88
N GLY A 53 -3.11 1.37 3.18
CA GLY A 53 -2.06 0.66 3.91
C GLY A 53 -2.55 0.19 5.28
N VAL A 54 -3.21 1.08 6.02
CA VAL A 54 -3.79 0.77 7.32
C VAL A 54 -4.90 -0.27 7.20
N ILE A 55 -5.77 -0.16 6.20
CA ILE A 55 -6.90 -1.09 6.00
C ILE A 55 -6.41 -2.50 5.68
N ILE A 56 -5.39 -2.64 4.83
CA ILE A 56 -4.84 -3.97 4.48
C ILE A 56 -4.18 -4.60 5.70
N THR A 57 -3.30 -3.86 6.38
CA THR A 57 -2.59 -4.39 7.55
C THR A 57 -3.55 -4.66 8.71
N MET A 58 -4.34 -3.69 9.12
CA MET A 58 -5.24 -3.87 10.26
C MET A 58 -6.43 -4.78 9.92
N GLY A 59 -6.88 -4.83 8.66
CA GLY A 59 -7.93 -5.76 8.22
C GLY A 59 -7.52 -7.23 8.31
N LEU A 60 -6.24 -7.55 8.10
CA LEU A 60 -5.73 -8.92 8.16
C LEU A 60 -5.15 -9.31 9.52
N TYR A 61 -4.82 -8.35 10.38
CA TYR A 61 -4.16 -8.62 11.67
C TYR A 61 -4.94 -8.15 12.91
N TRP A 62 -5.99 -7.34 12.76
CA TRP A 62 -6.75 -6.81 13.89
C TRP A 62 -8.22 -7.19 13.85
N LYS A 63 -8.62 -8.06 14.79
CA LYS A 63 -9.99 -8.59 14.94
C LYS A 63 -11.07 -7.53 15.19
N ARG A 64 -10.70 -6.29 15.46
CA ARG A 64 -11.64 -5.17 15.70
C ARG A 64 -11.74 -4.22 14.51
N GLY A 65 -11.08 -4.50 13.38
CA GLY A 65 -11.23 -3.70 12.17
C GLY A 65 -12.68 -3.68 11.68
N THR A 66 -13.17 -2.49 11.31
CA THR A 66 -14.56 -2.30 10.84
C THR A 66 -14.60 -1.69 9.45
N THR A 67 -15.71 -1.89 8.73
CA THR A 67 -15.96 -1.24 7.43
C THR A 67 -16.09 0.27 7.58
N ALA A 68 -16.71 0.76 8.66
CA ALA A 68 -16.83 2.19 8.96
C ALA A 68 -15.46 2.85 9.14
N GLY A 69 -14.56 2.22 9.92
CA GLY A 69 -13.19 2.69 10.08
C GLY A 69 -12.41 2.69 8.77
N ALA A 70 -12.61 1.67 7.92
CA ALA A 70 -11.99 1.61 6.60
C ALA A 70 -12.43 2.76 5.68
N TYR A 71 -13.74 3.01 5.55
CA TYR A 71 -14.24 4.11 4.73
C TYR A 71 -13.83 5.48 5.27
N CYS A 72 -13.88 5.68 6.60
CA CYS A 72 -13.44 6.94 7.23
C CYS A 72 -11.97 7.22 6.92
N SER A 73 -11.10 6.22 7.08
CA SER A 73 -9.68 6.32 6.78
C SER A 73 -9.39 6.67 5.32
N LEU A 74 -10.04 6.00 4.35
CA LEU A 74 -9.86 6.32 2.93
C LEU A 74 -10.37 7.72 2.56
N ILE A 75 -11.57 8.07 3.01
CA ILE A 75 -12.18 9.37 2.68
C ILE A 75 -11.34 10.51 3.24
N VAL A 76 -10.93 10.43 4.51
CA VAL A 76 -10.14 11.50 5.12
C VAL A 76 -8.75 11.58 4.49
N GLY A 77 -8.11 10.46 4.16
CA GLY A 77 -6.83 10.48 3.42
C GLY A 77 -6.96 11.21 2.07
N ALA A 78 -7.99 10.86 1.29
CA ALA A 78 -8.29 11.52 0.02
C ALA A 78 -8.59 13.01 0.20
N VAL A 79 -9.38 13.39 1.21
CA VAL A 79 -9.71 14.79 1.49
C VAL A 79 -8.47 15.60 1.86
N ILE A 80 -7.60 15.08 2.73
CA ILE A 80 -6.34 15.75 3.11
C ILE A 80 -5.45 15.97 1.88
N ALA A 81 -5.26 14.93 1.07
CA ALA A 81 -4.42 15.00 -0.12
C ALA A 81 -4.98 15.97 -1.19
N CYS A 82 -6.27 15.84 -1.54
CA CYS A 82 -6.93 16.71 -2.51
C CYS A 82 -6.96 18.17 -2.04
N SER A 83 -7.26 18.42 -0.76
CA SER A 83 -7.23 19.77 -0.20
C SER A 83 -5.82 20.34 -0.23
N GLY A 84 -4.80 19.52 0.06
CA GLY A 84 -3.40 19.90 -0.07
C GLY A 84 -3.01 20.35 -1.46
N ILE A 85 -3.33 19.54 -2.47
CA ILE A 85 -3.06 19.86 -3.87
C ILE A 85 -3.74 21.17 -4.27
N ILE A 86 -5.00 21.37 -3.89
CA ILE A 86 -5.75 22.58 -4.20
C ILE A 86 -5.14 23.80 -3.50
N LEU A 87 -4.81 23.69 -2.21
CA LEU A 87 -4.22 24.77 -1.43
C LEU A 87 -2.85 25.16 -1.96
N GLN A 88 -1.98 24.19 -2.28
CA GLN A 88 -0.68 24.44 -2.90
C GLN A 88 -0.82 25.12 -4.27
N LYS A 89 -1.76 24.66 -5.10
CA LYS A 89 -2.01 25.24 -6.43
C LYS A 89 -2.55 26.66 -6.38
N THR A 90 -3.42 26.95 -5.41
CA THR A 90 -4.11 28.24 -5.29
C THR A 90 -3.46 29.20 -4.29
N TRP A 91 -2.34 28.81 -3.67
CA TRP A 91 -1.72 29.55 -2.57
C TRP A 91 -1.41 31.00 -2.92
N VAL A 92 -0.52 31.18 -3.90
CA VAL A 92 -0.02 32.50 -4.33
C VAL A 92 -1.16 33.35 -4.91
N GLY A 93 -2.04 32.72 -5.70
CA GLY A 93 -3.08 33.44 -6.43
C GLY A 93 -4.29 33.87 -5.60
N HIS A 94 -4.68 33.08 -4.59
CA HIS A 94 -5.96 33.28 -3.90
C HIS A 94 -5.87 33.11 -2.38
N VAL A 95 -5.20 32.06 -1.88
CA VAL A 95 -5.25 31.72 -0.44
C VAL A 95 -4.45 32.71 0.41
N TYR A 96 -3.19 32.99 0.03
CA TYR A 96 -2.33 33.89 0.79
C TYR A 96 -2.87 35.33 0.79
N PRO A 97 -3.23 35.95 -0.36
CA PRO A 97 -3.82 37.29 -0.37
C PRO A 97 -5.12 37.39 0.44
N PHE A 98 -5.95 36.34 0.42
CA PHE A 98 -7.17 36.29 1.23
C PHE A 98 -6.85 36.29 2.73
N LEU A 99 -5.90 35.48 3.18
CA LEU A 99 -5.49 35.44 4.59
C LEU A 99 -4.83 36.76 5.05
N ASP A 100 -4.09 37.41 4.16
CA ASP A 100 -3.49 38.72 4.42
C ASP A 100 -4.56 39.82 4.53
N SER A 101 -5.57 39.79 3.65
CA SER A 101 -6.70 40.73 3.72
C SER A 101 -7.51 40.63 5.03
N LEU A 102 -7.52 39.45 5.66
CA LEU A 102 -8.14 39.20 6.96
C LEU A 102 -7.21 39.51 8.14
N GLY A 103 -5.94 39.81 7.90
CA GLY A 103 -4.93 40.03 8.95
C GLY A 103 -4.58 38.76 9.73
N TRP A 104 -4.85 37.57 9.19
CA TRP A 104 -4.65 36.29 9.90
C TRP A 104 -3.24 35.73 9.72
N VAL A 105 -2.46 36.28 8.77
CA VAL A 105 -1.10 35.82 8.46
C VAL A 105 -0.18 35.77 9.70
N PRO A 106 -0.10 36.81 10.55
CA PRO A 106 0.81 36.77 11.70
C PRO A 106 0.41 35.72 12.75
N ALA A 107 -0.89 35.56 12.99
CA ALA A 107 -1.40 34.59 13.96
C ALA A 107 -1.17 33.15 13.49
N LEU A 108 -1.43 32.89 12.21
CA LEU A 108 -1.27 31.56 11.62
C LEU A 108 0.21 31.20 11.44
N ASP A 109 1.08 32.17 11.09
CA ASP A 109 2.54 31.96 11.06
C ASP A 109 3.09 31.61 12.46
N SER A 110 2.66 32.33 13.50
CA SER A 110 3.07 32.04 14.88
C SER A 110 2.62 30.64 15.31
N PHE A 111 1.38 30.25 14.99
CA PHE A 111 0.89 28.91 15.25
C PHE A 111 1.72 27.84 14.53
N LEU A 112 1.94 28.00 13.22
CA LEU A 112 2.71 27.05 12.41
C LEU A 112 4.13 26.87 12.93
N ARG A 113 4.82 27.98 13.23
CA ARG A 113 6.17 27.97 13.81
C ARG A 113 6.22 27.34 15.20
N THR A 114 5.18 27.52 16.01
CA THR A 114 5.09 26.91 17.34
C THR A 114 4.91 25.40 17.24
N VAL A 115 4.07 24.93 16.32
CA VAL A 115 3.85 23.50 16.09
C VAL A 115 5.07 22.84 15.44
N SER A 116 5.74 23.52 14.50
CA SER A 116 6.94 22.98 13.85
C SER A 116 8.23 23.17 14.67
N GLY A 117 8.21 24.03 15.69
CA GLY A 117 9.37 24.39 16.52
C GLY A 117 10.18 23.21 17.07
N PRO A 118 9.55 22.16 17.62
CA PRO A 118 10.26 20.96 18.11
C PRO A 118 11.04 20.20 17.03
N PHE A 119 10.71 20.40 15.75
CA PHE A 119 11.30 19.69 14.61
C PHE A 119 12.30 20.56 13.81
N ASN A 120 12.59 21.77 14.30
CA ASN A 120 13.60 22.65 13.71
C ASN A 120 15.02 22.02 13.86
N PRO A 121 15.87 22.02 12.82
CA PRO A 121 15.75 22.71 11.53
C PRO A 121 15.15 21.89 10.38
N TYR A 122 14.66 20.67 10.62
CA TYR A 122 14.25 19.75 9.56
C TYR A 122 12.85 20.02 9.00
N VAL A 123 11.90 20.41 9.86
CA VAL A 123 10.54 20.80 9.47
C VAL A 123 10.33 22.25 9.88
N VAL A 124 10.14 23.13 8.90
CA VAL A 124 9.97 24.57 9.11
C VAL A 124 8.72 25.02 8.38
N TRP A 125 7.66 25.25 9.14
CA TRP A 125 6.41 25.82 8.62
C TRP A 125 6.41 27.32 8.86
N SER A 126 6.64 28.07 7.79
CA SER A 126 6.55 29.52 7.79
C SER A 126 5.59 29.97 6.70
N MET A 127 4.70 30.92 7.01
CA MET A 127 3.88 31.56 6.00
C MET A 127 4.71 32.48 5.14
N THR A 128 4.90 32.09 3.89
CA THR A 128 5.51 32.92 2.86
C THR A 128 4.51 33.16 1.73
N PRO A 129 4.53 34.33 1.07
CA PRO A 129 3.66 34.62 -0.07
C PRO A 129 3.91 33.69 -1.25
N ASP A 130 5.15 33.22 -1.41
CA ASP A 130 5.59 32.53 -2.63
C ASP A 130 5.29 31.03 -2.65
N LYS A 131 5.14 30.40 -1.48
CA LYS A 131 4.93 28.96 -1.37
C LYS A 131 4.06 28.58 -0.17
N PHE A 132 3.35 27.48 -0.33
CA PHE A 132 2.58 26.87 0.74
C PHE A 132 3.51 26.39 1.87
N PRO A 133 3.16 26.57 3.16
CA PRO A 133 4.07 26.29 4.28
C PRO A 133 4.39 24.81 4.47
N ILE A 134 3.47 23.91 4.09
CA ILE A 134 3.59 22.46 4.33
C ILE A 134 3.93 21.75 3.01
N ASN A 135 5.00 20.99 3.01
CA ASN A 135 5.41 20.25 1.82
C ASN A 135 4.56 18.98 1.62
N SER A 136 4.42 18.54 0.37
CA SER A 136 3.73 17.31 -0.03
C SER A 136 4.19 16.03 0.70
N VAL A 137 5.47 15.91 1.09
CA VAL A 137 5.94 14.79 1.93
C VAL A 137 5.43 14.89 3.36
N GLU A 138 5.37 16.09 3.92
CA GLU A 138 4.83 16.34 5.27
C GLU A 138 3.31 16.14 5.27
N MET A 139 2.62 16.53 4.20
CA MET A 139 1.21 16.25 4.00
C MET A 139 0.92 14.74 3.94
N LEU A 140 1.75 13.98 3.21
CA LEU A 140 1.66 12.51 3.18
C LEU A 140 1.80 11.93 4.59
N PHE A 141 2.77 12.40 5.37
CA PHE A 141 2.96 11.96 6.75
C PHE A 141 1.73 12.26 7.63
N ILE A 142 1.21 13.49 7.56
CA ILE A 142 0.01 13.89 8.30
C ILE A 142 -1.19 13.03 7.88
N ALA A 143 -1.36 12.76 6.58
CA ALA A 143 -2.39 11.87 6.08
C ALA A 143 -2.24 10.45 6.66
N HIS A 144 -1.03 9.88 6.64
CA HIS A 144 -0.77 8.54 7.19
C HIS A 144 -1.11 8.43 8.67
N VAL A 145 -0.68 9.40 9.48
CA VAL A 145 -0.98 9.42 10.92
C VAL A 145 -2.47 9.59 11.17
N THR A 146 -3.11 10.54 10.48
CA THR A 146 -4.54 10.83 10.66
C THR A 146 -5.40 9.63 10.26
N THR A 147 -5.11 9.01 9.12
CA THR A 147 -5.84 7.85 8.61
C THR A 147 -5.67 6.62 9.50
N LEU A 148 -4.49 6.42 10.09
CA LEU A 148 -4.23 5.39 11.10
C LEU A 148 -5.05 5.61 12.37
N LEU A 149 -4.99 6.82 12.94
CA LEU A 149 -5.71 7.16 14.16
C LEU A 149 -7.22 7.03 13.96
N LEU A 150 -7.76 7.55 12.86
CA LEU A 150 -9.18 7.45 12.56
C LEU A 150 -9.62 6.01 12.35
N TYR A 151 -8.83 5.19 11.65
CA TYR A 151 -9.14 3.77 11.49
C TYR A 151 -9.26 3.08 12.85
N VAL A 152 -8.28 3.32 13.75
CA VAL A 152 -8.26 2.72 15.09
C VAL A 152 -9.43 3.22 15.95
N ILE A 153 -9.64 4.54 16.02
CA ILE A 153 -10.67 5.16 16.86
C ILE A 153 -12.06 4.74 16.37
N VAL A 154 -12.36 4.92 15.09
CA VAL A 154 -13.69 4.59 14.54
C VAL A 154 -13.96 3.09 14.63
N SER A 155 -12.96 2.25 14.35
CA SER A 155 -13.13 0.81 14.49
C SER A 155 -13.36 0.38 15.93
N TYR A 156 -12.66 0.99 16.89
CA TYR A 156 -12.91 0.72 18.30
C TYR A 156 -14.32 1.15 18.74
N LEU A 157 -14.79 2.32 18.29
CA LEU A 157 -16.11 2.86 18.65
C LEU A 157 -17.28 2.13 17.96
N THR A 158 -17.07 1.54 16.79
CA THR A 158 -18.12 0.90 15.99
C THR A 158 -18.13 -0.63 16.07
N CYS A 159 -17.04 -1.25 16.55
CA CYS A 159 -16.94 -2.69 16.69
C CYS A 159 -17.82 -3.19 17.84
N LYS A 160 -18.93 -3.87 17.50
CA LYS A 160 -19.83 -4.50 18.46
C LYS A 160 -19.25 -5.81 19.01
N GLU A 161 -18.74 -6.66 18.12
CA GLU A 161 -18.18 -7.97 18.45
C GLU A 161 -16.86 -8.20 17.70
N PRO A 162 -15.87 -8.87 18.32
CA PRO A 162 -14.61 -9.19 17.66
C PRO A 162 -14.84 -10.20 16.53
N PHE A 163 -14.30 -9.90 15.35
CA PHE A 163 -14.41 -10.77 14.19
C PHE A 163 -13.50 -12.00 14.30
N ASN A 164 -13.98 -13.15 13.80
CA ASN A 164 -13.22 -14.39 13.82
C ASN A 164 -12.17 -14.42 12.70
N MET A 165 -10.93 -14.06 13.03
CA MET A 165 -9.81 -14.02 12.08
C MET A 165 -9.39 -15.40 11.59
N ASP A 166 -9.55 -16.44 12.41
CA ASP A 166 -9.22 -17.81 12.00
C ASP A 166 -10.15 -18.29 10.88
N ARG A 167 -11.41 -17.81 10.89
CA ARG A 167 -12.36 -18.05 9.82
C ARG A 167 -11.96 -17.36 8.52
N LEU A 168 -11.52 -16.10 8.58
CA LEU A 168 -11.09 -15.34 7.40
C LEU A 168 -9.83 -15.92 6.75
N LEU A 169 -8.86 -16.29 7.58
CA LEU A 169 -7.54 -16.73 7.12
C LEU A 169 -7.45 -18.25 6.93
N HIS A 170 -8.59 -18.96 6.99
CA HIS A 170 -8.65 -20.41 6.88
C HIS A 170 -7.67 -21.13 7.83
N ARG A 171 -7.59 -20.65 9.08
CA ARG A 171 -6.71 -21.20 10.12
C ARG A 171 -7.48 -22.12 11.06
N GLY A 172 -6.74 -23.01 11.72
CA GLY A 172 -7.30 -23.93 12.73
C GLY A 172 -8.43 -24.78 12.15
N LYS A 173 -9.63 -24.65 12.73
CA LYS A 173 -10.81 -25.46 12.36
C LYS A 173 -11.41 -25.12 10.98
N TYR A 174 -11.00 -24.03 10.35
CA TYR A 174 -11.49 -23.59 9.04
C TYR A 174 -10.49 -23.85 7.91
N SER A 175 -9.44 -24.65 8.13
CA SER A 175 -8.45 -24.96 7.10
C SER A 175 -9.09 -25.71 5.92
N ILE A 176 -8.62 -25.41 4.71
CA ILE A 176 -9.11 -26.00 3.47
C ILE A 176 -8.52 -27.40 3.28
N ASP A 177 -7.25 -27.54 3.59
CA ASP A 177 -6.60 -28.82 3.74
C ASP A 177 -6.69 -29.26 5.20
N GLY A 178 -7.02 -30.53 5.44
CA GLY A 178 -6.85 -31.20 6.74
C GLY A 178 -5.40 -31.20 7.28
N LEU A 179 -4.50 -30.44 6.63
CA LEU A 179 -3.26 -29.92 7.17
C LEU A 179 -3.60 -28.99 8.36
N GLN A 180 -3.82 -29.63 9.52
CA GLN A 180 -3.14 -29.15 10.72
C GLN A 180 -1.70 -28.88 10.28
N THR A 181 -1.38 -27.62 10.02
CA THR A 181 -0.01 -27.18 9.81
C THR A 181 0.68 -27.51 11.11
N LYS A 182 1.23 -28.73 11.19
CA LYS A 182 2.18 -29.14 12.21
C LYS A 182 3.27 -28.10 12.05
N THR A 183 3.21 -27.06 12.87
CA THR A 183 4.27 -26.09 13.00
C THR A 183 5.39 -26.89 13.65
N ARG A 184 6.15 -27.61 12.83
CA ARG A 184 7.35 -28.30 13.26
C ARG A 184 8.23 -27.17 13.73
N LYS A 185 8.33 -27.00 15.05
CA LYS A 185 9.30 -26.09 15.66
C LYS A 185 10.68 -26.66 15.36
N GLU A 186 11.15 -26.45 14.14
CA GLU A 186 12.53 -26.66 13.74
C GLU A 186 13.39 -25.80 14.68
N PRO A 187 14.51 -26.32 15.20
CA PRO A 187 15.40 -25.55 16.06
C PRO A 187 15.86 -24.29 15.33
N PHE A 188 15.94 -23.18 16.05
CA PHE A 188 16.34 -21.89 15.48
C PHE A 188 17.75 -21.98 14.89
N SER A 189 17.86 -21.79 13.58
CA SER A 189 19.11 -21.64 12.85
C SER A 189 19.02 -20.37 12.04
N LEU A 190 20.04 -19.51 12.07
CA LEU A 190 20.08 -18.26 11.30
C LEU A 190 19.83 -18.50 9.80
N LYS A 191 20.35 -19.61 9.27
CA LYS A 191 20.12 -20.02 7.89
C LYS A 191 18.66 -20.40 7.65
N ASN A 192 18.07 -21.20 8.54
CA ASN A 192 16.66 -21.58 8.43
C ASN A 192 15.76 -20.36 8.62
N PHE A 193 16.05 -19.46 9.55
CA PHE A 193 15.30 -18.23 9.76
C PHE A 193 15.32 -17.32 8.53
N LEU A 194 16.49 -17.12 7.91
CA LEU A 194 16.60 -16.34 6.67
C LEU A 194 15.86 -17.01 5.51
N LEU A 195 15.96 -18.33 5.36
CA LEU A 195 15.32 -19.05 4.24
C LEU A 195 13.80 -19.18 4.40
N THR A 196 13.31 -19.51 5.60
CA THR A 196 11.87 -19.78 5.84
C THR A 196 11.09 -18.53 6.25
N ASN A 197 11.63 -17.65 7.09
CA ASN A 197 10.87 -16.49 7.59
C ASN A 197 11.12 -15.21 6.81
N VAL A 198 12.33 -15.00 6.28
CA VAL A 198 12.66 -13.77 5.52
C VAL A 198 12.42 -13.96 4.02
N LEU A 199 12.88 -15.08 3.45
CA LEU A 199 12.68 -15.39 2.02
C LEU A 199 11.40 -16.19 1.74
N GLY A 200 10.76 -16.75 2.77
CA GLY A 200 9.47 -17.44 2.62
C GLY A 200 9.53 -18.73 1.80
N TYR A 201 10.69 -19.42 1.79
CA TYR A 201 10.84 -20.63 0.98
C TYR A 201 9.87 -21.73 1.44
N ASP A 202 8.97 -22.10 0.54
CA ASP A 202 8.10 -23.26 0.68
C ASP A 202 8.54 -24.39 -0.28
N GLU A 203 8.04 -25.60 -0.04
CA GLU A 203 8.30 -26.79 -0.88
C GLU A 203 7.87 -26.58 -2.34
N ASN A 204 6.92 -25.66 -2.55
CA ASN A 204 6.38 -25.29 -3.86
C ASN A 204 7.31 -24.39 -4.70
N TYR A 205 8.42 -23.87 -4.15
CA TYR A 205 9.32 -22.98 -4.88
C TYR A 205 10.17 -23.74 -5.91
N THR A 206 10.04 -23.34 -7.19
CA THR A 206 10.93 -23.86 -8.24
C THR A 206 12.35 -23.31 -8.10
N ARG A 207 13.32 -23.89 -8.82
CA ARG A 207 14.70 -23.36 -8.83
C ARG A 207 14.78 -21.93 -9.39
N GLY A 208 13.91 -21.59 -10.34
CA GLY A 208 13.82 -20.23 -10.89
C GLY A 208 13.28 -19.23 -9.86
N ASP A 209 12.21 -19.60 -9.15
CA ASP A 209 11.59 -18.75 -8.12
C ASP A 209 12.54 -18.44 -6.96
N LYS A 210 13.41 -19.40 -6.62
CA LYS A 210 14.46 -19.21 -5.60
C LYS A 210 15.50 -18.19 -6.04
N ILE A 211 15.93 -18.22 -7.30
CA ILE A 211 16.86 -17.23 -7.84
C ILE A 211 16.21 -15.85 -7.83
N LEU A 212 14.95 -15.76 -8.30
CA LEU A 212 14.17 -14.53 -8.29
C LEU A 212 14.05 -13.92 -6.89
N ALA A 213 13.67 -14.72 -5.90
CA ALA A 213 13.54 -14.28 -4.51
C ALA A 213 14.87 -13.72 -3.97
N TRP A 214 15.98 -14.43 -4.21
CA TRP A 214 17.31 -13.94 -3.84
C TRP A 214 17.72 -12.67 -4.59
N SER A 215 17.42 -12.58 -5.89
CA SER A 215 17.72 -11.39 -6.70
C SER A 215 17.02 -10.15 -6.15
N VAL A 216 15.73 -10.25 -5.83
CA VAL A 216 14.94 -9.13 -5.26
C VAL A 216 15.43 -8.78 -3.85
N PHE A 217 15.77 -9.77 -3.04
CA PHE A 217 16.31 -9.56 -1.69
C PHE A 217 17.68 -8.87 -1.74
N LEU A 218 18.62 -9.38 -2.55
CA LEU A 218 19.95 -8.79 -2.72
C LEU A 218 19.86 -7.38 -3.32
N TRP A 219 18.94 -7.15 -4.25
CA TRP A 219 18.68 -5.82 -4.80
C TRP A 219 18.20 -4.84 -3.72
N SER A 220 17.18 -5.22 -2.96
CA SER A 220 16.54 -4.32 -2.00
C SER A 220 17.37 -4.14 -0.73
N PHE A 221 17.74 -5.25 -0.08
CA PHE A 221 18.46 -5.23 1.20
C PHE A 221 19.97 -5.08 1.00
N GLY A 222 20.56 -5.85 0.08
CA GLY A 222 22.00 -5.79 -0.17
C GLY A 222 22.43 -4.48 -0.82
N TYR A 223 21.95 -4.22 -2.02
CA TYR A 223 22.33 -3.04 -2.79
C TYR A 223 21.66 -1.76 -2.26
N GLY A 224 20.33 -1.74 -2.15
CA GLY A 224 19.59 -0.55 -1.72
C GLY A 224 19.90 -0.12 -0.28
N PHE A 225 19.73 -1.02 0.68
CA PHE A 225 19.87 -0.70 2.10
C PHE A 225 21.32 -0.76 2.61
N VAL A 226 22.04 -1.85 2.39
CA VAL A 226 23.40 -2.00 2.93
C VAL A 226 24.41 -1.14 2.17
N ILE A 227 24.48 -1.24 0.84
CA ILE A 227 25.48 -0.52 0.04
C ILE A 227 25.08 0.95 -0.12
N CYS A 228 23.91 1.26 -0.67
CA CYS A 228 23.57 2.64 -1.00
C CYS A 228 23.21 3.51 0.20
N PHE A 229 22.66 2.92 1.28
CA PHE A 229 22.27 3.68 2.46
C PHE A 229 23.28 3.54 3.61
N LEU A 230 23.43 2.36 4.22
CA LEU A 230 24.26 2.18 5.41
C LEU A 230 25.73 2.51 5.16
N MET A 231 26.34 1.95 4.10
CA MET A 231 27.76 2.17 3.82
C MET A 231 28.06 3.64 3.52
N VAL A 232 27.18 4.33 2.79
CA VAL A 232 27.33 5.76 2.47
C VAL A 232 27.17 6.61 3.73
N VAL A 233 26.18 6.33 4.58
CA VAL A 233 25.97 7.05 5.84
C VAL A 233 27.17 6.86 6.78
N ILE A 234 27.65 5.63 6.93
CA ILE A 234 28.82 5.31 7.77
C ILE A 234 30.06 6.02 7.23
N TRP A 235 30.31 5.96 5.92
CA TRP A 235 31.44 6.67 5.30
C TRP A 235 31.33 8.16 5.52
N ASN A 236 30.17 8.76 5.21
CA ASN A 236 29.95 10.20 5.36
C ASN A 236 30.06 10.67 6.82
N PHE A 237 29.77 9.79 7.79
CA PHE A 237 29.98 10.08 9.20
C PHE A 237 31.46 10.19 9.58
N PHE A 238 32.31 9.32 9.04
CA PHE A 238 33.76 9.38 9.30
C PHE A 238 34.47 10.44 8.46
N GLN A 239 34.05 10.62 7.21
CA GLN A 239 34.60 11.59 6.28
C GLN A 239 33.46 12.19 5.45
N PRO A 240 33.07 13.46 5.73
CA PRO A 240 32.03 14.13 4.98
C PRO A 240 32.36 14.17 3.48
N TRP A 241 31.42 13.73 2.66
CA TRP A 241 31.61 13.67 1.22
C TRP A 241 31.56 15.07 0.60
N PRO A 242 32.51 15.42 -0.29
CA PRO A 242 32.43 16.64 -1.09
C PRO A 242 31.16 16.67 -1.95
N GLU A 243 30.67 17.86 -2.29
CA GLU A 243 29.45 18.03 -3.10
C GLU A 243 29.50 17.31 -4.46
N SER A 244 30.68 17.26 -5.10
CA SER A 244 30.86 16.54 -6.37
C SER A 244 30.60 15.04 -6.25
N TRP A 245 30.93 14.43 -5.11
CA TRP A 245 30.72 13.00 -4.87
C TRP A 245 29.24 12.68 -4.70
N TRP A 246 28.48 13.58 -4.06
CA TRP A 246 27.02 13.46 -4.01
C TRP A 246 26.41 13.49 -5.41
N GLY A 247 26.90 14.36 -6.29
CA GLY A 247 26.49 14.40 -7.70
C GLY A 247 26.72 13.07 -8.43
N HIS A 248 27.92 12.50 -8.32
CA HIS A 248 28.23 11.19 -8.92
C HIS A 248 27.40 10.06 -8.31
N TYR A 249 27.20 10.07 -6.99
CA TYR A 249 26.38 9.08 -6.30
C TYR A 249 24.93 9.09 -6.79
N PHE A 250 24.29 10.26 -6.85
CA PHE A 250 22.92 10.36 -7.34
C PHE A 250 22.82 10.03 -8.83
N TYR A 251 23.79 10.44 -9.66
CA TYR A 251 23.84 10.05 -11.06
C TYR A 251 23.91 8.52 -11.23
N ILE A 252 24.81 7.85 -10.51
CA ILE A 252 24.98 6.39 -10.62
C ILE A 252 23.74 5.66 -10.08
N LYS A 253 23.27 6.04 -8.89
CA LYS A 253 22.19 5.36 -8.17
C LYS A 253 20.82 5.61 -8.81
N SER A 254 20.52 6.84 -9.21
CA SER A 254 19.18 7.23 -9.68
C SER A 254 19.02 7.21 -11.19
N ILE A 255 20.11 7.24 -11.96
CA ILE A 255 20.05 7.26 -13.44
C ILE A 255 20.73 6.03 -14.03
N PHE A 256 22.04 5.88 -13.84
CA PHE A 256 22.82 4.88 -14.58
C PHE A 256 22.41 3.44 -14.28
N ILE A 257 22.33 3.07 -12.98
CA ILE A 257 21.96 1.71 -12.57
C ILE A 257 20.49 1.40 -12.92
N PRO A 258 19.51 2.28 -12.63
CA PRO A 258 18.13 2.09 -13.06
C PRO A 258 17.99 1.95 -14.57
N LEU A 259 18.78 2.68 -15.39
CA LEU A 259 18.76 2.55 -16.84
C LEU A 259 19.21 1.16 -17.30
N ILE A 260 20.30 0.62 -16.74
CA ILE A 260 20.78 -0.73 -17.04
C ILE A 260 19.71 -1.76 -16.65
N VAL A 261 19.15 -1.63 -15.45
CA VAL A 261 18.11 -2.54 -14.96
C VAL A 261 16.87 -2.44 -15.83
N ALA A 262 16.45 -1.25 -16.24
CA ALA A 262 15.33 -1.05 -17.13
C ALA A 262 15.56 -1.77 -18.48
N CYS A 263 16.74 -1.66 -19.08
CA CYS A 263 17.05 -2.37 -20.33
C CYS A 263 16.95 -3.90 -20.16
N ILE A 264 17.55 -4.46 -19.10
CA ILE A 264 17.55 -5.91 -18.84
C ILE A 264 16.13 -6.40 -18.52
N THR A 265 15.44 -5.73 -17.60
CA THR A 265 14.09 -6.12 -17.16
C THR A 265 13.06 -5.93 -18.26
N THR A 266 13.20 -4.93 -19.14
CA THR A 266 12.28 -4.77 -20.29
C THR A 266 12.34 -5.98 -21.20
N VAL A 267 13.53 -6.44 -21.60
CA VAL A 267 13.67 -7.62 -22.46
C VAL A 267 13.18 -8.88 -21.73
N TRP A 268 13.64 -9.06 -20.50
CA TRP A 268 13.31 -10.24 -19.71
C TRP A 268 11.82 -10.36 -19.40
N PHE A 269 11.17 -9.31 -18.89
CA PHE A 269 9.75 -9.31 -18.57
C PHE A 269 8.87 -9.32 -19.82
N SER A 270 9.32 -8.75 -20.94
CA SER A 270 8.57 -8.86 -22.20
C SER A 270 8.50 -10.33 -22.65
N ILE A 271 9.62 -11.05 -22.62
CA ILE A 271 9.65 -12.46 -23.04
C ILE A 271 8.97 -13.34 -21.98
N GLY A 272 9.43 -13.29 -20.73
CA GLY A 272 8.93 -14.13 -19.64
C GLY A 272 7.47 -13.87 -19.34
N GLY A 273 7.07 -12.59 -19.23
CA GLY A 273 5.69 -12.21 -18.98
C GLY A 273 4.74 -12.63 -20.09
N THR A 274 5.16 -12.59 -21.36
CA THR A 274 4.33 -13.07 -22.47
C THR A 274 4.15 -14.59 -22.42
N LEU A 275 5.23 -15.34 -22.16
CA LEU A 275 5.16 -16.80 -22.06
C LEU A 275 4.30 -17.26 -20.87
N ASP A 276 4.47 -16.62 -19.72
CA ASP A 276 3.69 -16.92 -18.51
C ASP A 276 2.22 -16.54 -18.70
N LEU A 277 1.93 -15.44 -19.39
CA LEU A 277 0.55 -15.06 -19.73
C LEU A 277 -0.12 -16.12 -20.61
N ILE A 278 0.58 -16.61 -21.64
CA ILE A 278 0.08 -17.69 -22.50
C ILE A 278 -0.16 -18.96 -21.68
N LYS A 279 0.78 -19.32 -20.81
CA LYS A 279 0.64 -20.48 -19.92
C LYS A 279 -0.55 -20.34 -18.98
N MET A 280 -0.74 -19.16 -18.39
CA MET A 280 -1.88 -18.86 -17.52
C MET A 280 -3.21 -19.06 -18.26
N PHE A 281 -3.33 -18.57 -19.50
CA PHE A 281 -4.56 -18.77 -20.28
C PHE A 281 -4.84 -20.25 -20.57
N LYS A 282 -3.82 -21.04 -20.91
CA LYS A 282 -3.97 -22.49 -21.09
C LYS A 282 -4.45 -23.18 -19.81
N THR A 283 -3.85 -22.85 -18.67
CA THR A 283 -4.26 -23.43 -17.39
C THR A 283 -5.66 -22.99 -16.96
N LEU A 284 -6.07 -21.76 -17.28
CA LEU A 284 -7.42 -21.28 -16.99
C LEU A 284 -8.49 -21.96 -17.85
N GLU A 285 -8.15 -22.38 -19.07
CA GLU A 285 -9.06 -23.14 -19.95
C GLU A 285 -9.38 -24.53 -19.37
N GLU A 286 -8.43 -25.13 -18.65
CA GLU A 286 -8.57 -26.45 -18.03
C GLU A 286 -9.23 -26.41 -16.64
N LYS A 287 -9.41 -25.23 -16.05
CA LYS A 287 -9.90 -25.08 -14.67
C LYS A 287 -11.43 -25.17 -14.60
N GLU A 288 -11.95 -26.05 -13.74
CA GLU A 288 -13.38 -26.07 -13.41
C GLU A 288 -13.79 -24.76 -12.71
N VAL A 289 -14.83 -24.11 -13.23
CA VAL A 289 -15.29 -22.80 -12.76
C VAL A 289 -16.34 -23.00 -11.66
N ASP A 290 -16.02 -22.55 -10.45
CA ASP A 290 -17.03 -22.40 -9.40
C ASP A 290 -17.90 -21.17 -9.70
N HIS A 291 -19.16 -21.42 -10.09
CA HIS A 291 -20.12 -20.37 -10.41
C HIS A 291 -20.62 -19.60 -9.18
N SER A 292 -20.32 -20.07 -7.96
CA SER A 292 -20.67 -19.38 -6.71
C SER A 292 -19.63 -18.33 -6.29
N ASP A 293 -18.41 -18.41 -6.83
CA ASP A 293 -17.35 -17.42 -6.61
C ASP A 293 -17.48 -16.26 -7.61
N ASP A 294 -18.46 -15.37 -7.35
CA ASP A 294 -18.71 -14.18 -8.16
C ASP A 294 -18.00 -12.91 -7.61
N GLY A 295 -17.04 -13.11 -6.69
CA GLY A 295 -16.27 -12.05 -6.04
C GLY A 295 -17.06 -11.20 -5.03
N ARG A 296 -18.29 -11.61 -4.68
CA ARG A 296 -19.09 -10.92 -3.67
C ARG A 296 -18.78 -11.40 -2.26
N VAL A 297 -18.99 -10.47 -1.33
CA VAL A 297 -18.93 -10.74 0.10
C VAL A 297 -20.33 -10.64 0.69
N ILE A 298 -20.84 -11.73 1.26
CA ILE A 298 -22.12 -11.83 1.95
C ILE A 298 -21.84 -11.91 3.45
N GLY A 299 -22.28 -10.91 4.22
CA GLY A 299 -22.13 -10.94 5.69
C GLY A 299 -20.67 -11.03 6.17
N HIS A 300 -19.73 -10.41 5.44
CA HIS A 300 -18.29 -10.47 5.69
C HIS A 300 -17.59 -11.80 5.34
N LEU A 301 -18.24 -12.66 4.55
CA LEU A 301 -17.70 -13.91 4.02
C LEU A 301 -17.77 -13.93 2.49
N SER A 302 -16.81 -14.58 1.81
CA SER A 302 -16.92 -14.83 0.38
C SER A 302 -18.17 -15.66 0.10
N ALA A 303 -18.90 -15.37 -0.99
CA ALA A 303 -20.11 -16.10 -1.36
C ALA A 303 -19.88 -17.62 -1.50
N SER A 304 -18.71 -18.03 -1.98
CA SER A 304 -18.30 -19.44 -2.11
C SER A 304 -18.05 -20.15 -0.77
N ASP A 305 -17.63 -19.42 0.26
CA ASP A 305 -17.26 -20.00 1.56
C ASP A 305 -18.44 -20.14 2.54
N VAL A 306 -19.55 -19.43 2.31
CA VAL A 306 -20.71 -19.40 3.22
C VAL A 306 -21.24 -20.81 3.49
N ALA A 307 -21.53 -21.57 2.43
CA ALA A 307 -22.12 -22.90 2.56
C ALA A 307 -21.22 -23.88 3.33
N ARG A 308 -19.90 -23.78 3.11
CA ARG A 308 -18.89 -24.63 3.76
C ARG A 308 -18.74 -24.29 5.25
N PHE A 309 -18.66 -23.01 5.60
CA PHE A 309 -18.52 -22.61 7.00
C PHE A 309 -19.78 -22.89 7.82
N GLU A 310 -20.97 -22.70 7.25
CA GLU A 310 -22.23 -23.07 7.90
C GLU A 310 -22.30 -24.57 8.21
N ALA A 311 -21.80 -25.43 7.30
CA ALA A 311 -21.74 -26.87 7.52
C ALA A 311 -20.78 -27.23 8.67
N ILE A 312 -19.60 -26.61 8.74
CA ILE A 312 -18.62 -26.84 9.82
C ILE A 312 -19.18 -26.39 11.18
N GLU A 313 -19.87 -25.24 11.22
CA GLU A 313 -20.46 -24.72 12.46
C GLU A 313 -21.62 -25.61 12.96
N LYS A 314 -22.48 -26.11 12.05
CA LYS A 314 -23.55 -27.06 12.40
C LYS A 314 -23.01 -28.42 12.89
N GLN A 315 -21.97 -28.95 12.27
CA GLN A 315 -21.33 -30.20 12.72
C GLN A 315 -20.77 -30.07 14.15
N LYS A 316 -20.22 -28.90 14.49
CA LYS A 316 -19.69 -28.64 15.82
C LYS A 316 -20.80 -28.48 16.87
N GLN A 317 -21.86 -27.74 16.56
CA GLN A 317 -23.03 -27.63 17.45
C GLN A 317 -23.62 -29.02 17.76
N ALA A 318 -23.74 -29.87 16.75
CA ALA A 318 -24.21 -31.25 16.92
C ALA A 318 -23.21 -32.16 17.67
N GLN A 319 -21.92 -31.81 17.75
CA GLN A 319 -20.92 -32.52 18.55
C GLN A 319 -20.89 -32.03 20.01
N GLU A 320 -21.07 -30.72 20.23
CA GLU A 320 -21.17 -30.12 21.56
C GLU A 320 -22.47 -30.53 22.27
N GLU A 321 -23.58 -30.68 21.54
CA GLU A 321 -24.84 -31.24 22.07
C GLU A 321 -24.77 -32.75 22.39
N LYS A 322 -23.76 -33.46 21.89
CA LYS A 322 -23.57 -34.91 22.10
C LYS A 322 -22.50 -35.25 23.15
N GLN A 323 -21.83 -34.26 23.73
CA GLN A 323 -20.93 -34.46 24.87
C GLN A 323 -21.68 -34.13 26.17
N PRO A 324 -21.94 -35.11 27.05
CA PRO A 324 -22.67 -34.90 28.30
C PRO A 324 -21.89 -34.10 29.35
#